data_AF-A0A0G1SYM9-F1
#
_entry.id   AF-A0A0G1SYM9-F1
#
_cell.length_a   1.000
_cell.length_b   1.000
_cell.length_c   1.000
_cell.angle_alpha   90.00
_cell.angle_beta   90.00
_cell.angle_gamma   90.00
#
_symmetry.space_group_name_H-M   'P 1'
#
loop_
_entity.id
_entity.type
_entity.pdbx_description
1 polymer ?
#
loop_
_entity_poly.entity_id
_entity_poly.type
_entity_poly.pdbx_seq_one_letter_code
_entity_poly.pdbx_strand_id
1 'polypeptide(L)' 'MERLSQALMGGAVIAIVFAAIGYLGTDLWLASTQWLLVAAVLALFGVYAKVS' A
#
# COMPACT_ATOMS: atom_id res chain seq x y z
N MET A 1 1.38 -8.64 -17.32
CA MET A 1 1.60 -8.03 -15.99
C MET A 1 0.34 -7.42 -15.33
N GLU A 2 -0.81 -7.37 -16.01
CA GLU A 2 -2.00 -6.64 -15.51
C GLU A 2 -2.56 -7.13 -14.17
N ARG A 3 -2.68 -8.44 -13.96
CA ARG A 3 -3.15 -9.00 -12.68
C ARG A 3 -2.19 -8.67 -11.53
N LEU A 4 -0.89 -8.66 -11.79
CA LEU A 4 0.13 -8.28 -10.80
C LEU A 4 -0.01 -6.81 -10.43
N SER A 5 -0.15 -5.93 -11.43
CA SER A 5 -0.40 -4.49 -11.20
C SER A 5 -1.65 -4.28 -10.34
N GLN A 6 -2.77 -4.93 -10.66
CA GLN A 6 -4.01 -4.83 -9.89
C GLN A 6 -3.85 -5.31 -8.45
N ALA A 7 -3.15 -6.43 -8.24
CA ALA A 7 -2.89 -6.94 -6.89
C ALA A 7 -2.02 -5.97 -6.07
N LEU A 8 -0.96 -5.42 -6.67
CA LEU A 8 -0.08 -4.44 -6.02
C LEU A 8 -0.81 -3.14 -5.69
N MET A 9 -1.64 -2.63 -6.61
CA MET A 9 -2.46 -1.45 -6.37
C MET A 9 -3.52 -1.69 -5.30
N GLY A 10 -4.17 -2.86 -5.30
CA GLY A 10 -5.11 -3.25 -4.25
C GLY A 10 -4.44 -3.31 -2.87
N GLY A 11 -3.25 -3.91 -2.79
CA GLY A 11 -2.45 -3.95 -1.57
C GLY A 11 -2.04 -2.55 -1.09
N ALA A 12 -1.69 -1.64 -2.00
CA ALA A 12 -1.37 -0.26 -1.67
C ALA A 12 -2.57 0.48 -1.04
N VAL A 13 -3.78 0.27 -1.56
CA VAL A 13 -5.01 0.84 -0.98
C VAL A 13 -5.27 0.30 0.43
N ILE A 14 -5.12 -1.01 0.64
CA ILE A 14 -5.27 -1.63 1.98
C ILE A 14 -4.24 -1.04 2.95
N ALA A 15 -2.99 -0.87 2.53
CA ALA A 15 -1.95 -0.26 3.35
C ALA A 15 -2.28 1.19 3.73
N ILE A 16 -2.86 1.98 2.82
CA ILE A 16 -3.35 3.34 3.15
C ILE A 16 -4.47 3.29 4.19
N VAL A 17 -5.39 2.33 4.10
CA VAL A 17 -6.46 2.17 5.10
C VAL A 17 -5.88 1.85 6.48
N PHE A 18 -4.88 0.98 6.56
CA PHE A 18 -4.21 0.69 7.83
C PHE A 18 -3.40 1.88 8.35
N ALA A 19 -2.76 2.67 7.48
CA ALA A 19 -2.14 3.92 7.88
C ALA A 19 -3.16 4.92 8.45
N ALA A 20 -4.34 5.02 7.84
CA ALA A 20 -5.42 5.89 8.31
C ALA A 20 -5.97 5.43 9.67
N ILE A 21 -6.14 4.11 9.87
CA ILE A 21 -6.55 3.55 11.18
C ILE A 21 -5.47 3.81 12.24
N GLY A 22 -4.20 3.58 11.91
CA GLY A 22 -3.08 3.89 12.80
C GLY A 22 -3.06 5.35 13.22
N TYR A 23 -3.36 6.26 12.29
CA TYR A 23 -3.40 7.70 12.56
C TYR A 23 -4.48 8.08 13.58
N LEU A 24 -5.57 7.32 13.65
CA LEU A 24 -6.64 7.49 14.65
C LEU A 24 -6.25 6.98 16.06
N GLY A 25 -5.01 6.54 16.24
CA GLY A 25 -4.44 6.17 17.54
C GLY A 25 -4.40 4.66 17.79
N THR A 26 -4.79 3.84 16.83
CA THR A 26 -4.76 2.37 16.94
C THR A 26 -3.84 1.77 15.89
N ASP A 27 -2.58 1.52 16.24
CA ASP A 27 -1.64 0.87 15.33
C ASP A 27 -2.03 -0.60 15.13
N LEU A 28 -2.24 -0.98 13.87
CA LEU A 28 -2.41 -2.36 13.46
C LEU A 28 -1.07 -2.90 12.96
N TRP A 29 -0.34 -3.59 13.84
CA TRP A 29 0.95 -4.25 13.59
C TRP A 29 2.14 -3.30 13.30
N LEU A 30 2.00 -2.45 12.29
CA LEU A 30 2.98 -1.44 11.88
C LEU A 30 2.48 -0.05 12.25
N ALA A 31 3.43 0.85 12.52
CA ALA A 31 3.11 2.26 12.70
C ALA A 31 2.53 2.86 11.41
N SER A 32 1.68 3.88 11.55
CA SER A 32 1.04 4.57 10.43
C SER A 32 2.00 4.99 9.31
N THR A 33 3.18 5.49 9.67
CA THR A 33 4.22 5.92 8.71
C THR A 33 4.84 4.74 7.95
N GLN A 34 4.95 3.57 8.59
CA GLN A 34 5.43 2.35 7.95
C GLN A 34 4.40 1.81 6.96
N TRP A 35 3.11 1.84 7.31
CA TRP A 35 2.04 1.50 6.37
C TRP A 35 2.03 2.41 5.13
N LEU A 36 2.32 3.71 5.30
CA LEU A 36 2.49 4.63 4.17
C LEU A 36 3.69 4.27 3.27
N LEU A 37 4.82 3.84 3.86
CA LEU A 37 5.97 3.37 3.08
C LEU A 37 5.64 2.09 2.30
N VAL A 38 4.94 1.13 2.93
CA VAL A 38 4.47 -0.08 2.25
C VAL A 38 3.55 0.28 1.09
N ALA A 39 2.59 1.18 1.30
CA ALA A 39 1.71 1.65 0.24
C ALA A 39 2.48 2.29 -0.93
N ALA A 40 3.47 3.13 -0.64
CA ALA A 40 4.28 3.79 -1.66
C ALA A 40 5.08 2.79 -2.50
N VAL A 41 5.70 1.78 -1.86
CA VAL A 41 6.46 0.73 -2.56
C VAL A 41 5.53 -0.12 -3.43
N LEU A 42 4.40 -0.57 -2.89
CA LEU A 42 3.43 -1.37 -3.64
C LEU A 42 2.87 -0.59 -4.85
N ALA A 43 2.54 0.69 -4.68
CA ALA A 43 2.08 1.54 -5.77
C ALA A 43 3.16 1.74 -6.84
N LEU A 44 4.42 1.98 -6.44
CA LEU A 44 5.54 2.15 -7.37
C LEU A 44 5.73 0.91 -8.25
N PHE A 45 5.78 -0.28 -7.64
CA PHE A 45 5.90 -1.53 -8.39
C PHE A 45 4.62 -1.88 -9.16
N GLY A 46 3.44 -1.51 -8.66
CA GLY A 46 2.17 -1.66 -9.35
C GLY A 46 2.10 -0.87 -10.66
N VAL A 47 2.61 0.37 -10.65
CA VAL A 47 2.73 1.21 -11.84
C VAL A 47 3.80 0.67 -12.78
N TYR A 48 4.99 0.31 -12.27
CA TYR A 48 6.04 -0.29 -13.08
C TYR A 48 5.54 -1.54 -13.83
N ALA A 49 4.85 -2.44 -13.12
CA ALA A 49 4.25 -3.63 -13.71
C ALA A 49 3.11 -3.31 -14.72
N LYS A 50 2.47 -2.13 -14.66
CA LYS A 50 1.47 -1.75 -15.67
C LYS A 50 2.11 -1.25 -16.97
N VAL A 51 3.24 -0.55 -16.85
CA VAL A 51 3.92 0.14 -17.95
C VAL A 51 4.91 -0.78 -18.70
N SER A 52 5.38 -1.84 -18.04
CA SER A 52 6.22 -2.91 -18.63
C SER A 52 5.39 -4.03 -19.25
#